data_AF-A0A167EK97-F1
#
_entry.id   AF-A0A167EK97-F1
#
_cell.length_a   1.000
_cell.length_b   1.000
_cell.length_c   1.000
_cell.angle_alpha   90.00
_cell.angle_beta   90.00
_cell.angle_gamma   90.00
#
_symmetry.space_group_name_H-M   'P 1'
#
loop_
_entity.id
_entity.type
_entity.pdbx_description
1 polymer ?
#
loop_
_entity_poly.entity_id
_entity_poly.type
_entity_poly.pdbx_seq_one_letter_code
_entity_poly.pdbx_strand_id
1 'polypeptide(L)' 'MFEALQGLLNTLFGDITKTFITLFSIGILVCGLIAAFGGEENQPKFKKGLMLCVVGLVVFVLAKQIVEYFQTNLG' A
#
# COMPACT_ATOMS: atom_id res chain seq x y z
N MET A 1 -9.66 -27.76 10.23
CA MET A 1 -8.38 -27.12 10.62
C MET A 1 -7.89 -26.13 9.55
N PHE A 2 -7.98 -26.47 8.27
CA PHE A 2 -7.55 -25.59 7.17
C PHE A 2 -8.39 -24.30 7.06
N GLU A 3 -9.72 -24.37 7.23
CA GLU A 3 -10.60 -23.18 7.21
C GLU A 3 -10.29 -22.18 8.34
N ALA A 4 -9.94 -22.64 9.54
CA ALA A 4 -9.55 -21.76 10.64
C ALA A 4 -8.21 -21.06 10.37
N LEU A 5 -7.26 -21.76 9.73
CA LEU A 5 -6.01 -21.17 9.26
C LEU A 5 -6.24 -20.15 8.15
N GLN A 6 -7.14 -20.46 7.22
CA GLN A 6 -7.49 -19.60 6.10
C GLN A 6 -8.22 -18.33 6.56
N GLY A 7 -9.10 -18.46 7.56
CA GLY A 7 -9.73 -17.33 8.26
C GLY A 7 -8.72 -16.44 8.96
N LEU A 8 -7.79 -17.02 9.73
CA LEU A 8 -6.71 -16.27 10.39
C LEU A 8 -5.81 -15.55 9.38
N LEU A 9 -5.42 -16.22 8.28
CA LEU A 9 -4.63 -15.60 7.22
C LEU A 9 -5.39 -14.47 6.55
N ASN A 10 -6.68 -14.63 6.24
CA ASN A 10 -7.49 -13.55 5.65
C ASN A 10 -7.63 -12.35 6.58
N THR A 11 -7.81 -12.57 7.88
CA THR A 11 -7.85 -11.48 8.87
C THR A 11 -6.49 -10.79 8.98
N LEU A 12 -5.40 -11.55 9.13
CA LEU A 12 -4.04 -10.99 9.19
C LEU A 12 -3.66 -10.23 7.92
N PHE A 13 -3.89 -10.79 6.74
CA PHE A 13 -3.63 -10.11 5.47
C PHE A 13 -4.53 -8.90 5.28
N GLY A 14 -5.80 -8.97 5.71
CA GLY A 14 -6.74 -7.85 5.68
C GLY A 14 -6.29 -6.68 6.56
N ASP A 15 -5.88 -6.97 7.79
CA ASP A 15 -5.43 -5.96 8.75
C ASP A 15 -4.07 -5.37 8.37
N ILE A 16 -3.13 -6.20 7.89
CA ILE A 16 -1.84 -5.72 7.36
C ILE A 16 -2.08 -4.82 6.14
N THR A 17 -2.98 -5.21 5.23
CA THR A 17 -3.35 -4.41 4.05
C THR A 17 -3.91 -3.06 4.45
N LYS A 18 -4.87 -3.02 5.37
CA LYS A 18 -5.46 -1.77 5.88
C LYS A 18 -4.41 -0.88 6.52
N THR A 19 -3.53 -1.46 7.34
CA THR A 19 -2.45 -0.75 8.01
C THR A 19 -1.45 -0.19 6.98
N PHE A 20 -1.07 -0.98 5.97
CA PHE A 20 -0.19 -0.54 4.89
C PHE A 20 -0.79 0.62 4.09
N ILE A 21 -2.04 0.50 3.64
CA ILE A 21 -2.73 1.57 2.91
C ILE A 21 -2.79 2.84 3.75
N THR A 22 -3.10 2.71 5.04
CA THR A 22 -3.14 3.84 5.97
C THR A 22 -1.76 4.50 6.09
N LEU A 23 -0.70 3.70 6.28
CA LEU A 23 0.67 4.20 6.41
C LEU A 23 1.17 4.87 5.13
N PHE A 24 0.86 4.31 3.96
CA PHE A 24 1.16 4.91 2.66
C PHE A 24 0.35 6.20 2.43
N SER A 25 -0.92 6.25 2.82
CA SER A 25 -1.74 7.46 2.69
C SER A 25 -1.20 8.62 3.54
N ILE A 26 -0.76 8.34 4.77
CA ILE A 26 -0.12 9.31 5.65
C ILE A 26 1.24 9.73 5.07
N GLY A 27 2.03 8.78 4.58
CA GLY A 27 3.32 9.04 3.93
C GLY A 27 3.17 9.95 2.71
N ILE A 28 2.15 9.73 1.87
CA ILE A 28 1.84 10.57 0.71
C ILE A 28 1.39 11.97 1.16
N LEU A 29 0.54 12.09 2.19
CA LEU A 29 0.11 13.37 2.73
C LEU A 29 1.28 14.20 3.28
N VAL A 30 2.13 13.58 4.11
CA VAL A 30 3.33 14.22 4.67
C VAL A 30 4.30 14.59 3.55
N CYS A 31 4.50 13.71 2.56
CA CYS A 31 5.36 14.00 1.43
C CYS A 31 4.82 15.11 0.52
N GLY A 32 3.50 15.16 0.30
CA GLY A 32 2.84 16.20 -0.47
C GLY A 32 2.92 17.55 0.24
N LEU A 33 2.69 17.58 1.56
CA LEU A 33 2.80 18.80 2.37
C LEU A 33 4.24 19.35 2.38
N ILE A 34 5.24 18.49 2.54
CA ILE A 34 6.64 18.93 2.55
C ILE A 34 7.14 19.24 1.13
N ALA A 35 6.59 18.63 0.08
CA ALA A 35 6.86 19.07 -1.29
C ALA A 35 6.24 20.45 -1.58
N ALA A 36 5.06 20.75 -1.04
CA ALA A 36 4.35 22.00 -1.26
C ALA A 36 4.85 23.17 -0.39
N PHE A 37 5.28 22.91 0.85
CA PHE A 37 5.69 23.92 1.83
C PHE A 37 7.14 23.79 2.32
N GLY A 38 7.85 22.71 1.97
CA GLY A 38 9.24 22.51 2.37
C GLY A 38 10.22 23.22 1.45
N GLY A 39 11.24 23.85 2.05
CA GLY A 39 12.30 24.56 1.33
C GLY A 39 13.00 23.70 0.26
N GLU A 40 13.46 24.37 -0.79
CA GLU A 40 13.95 23.78 -2.06
C GLU A 40 15.03 22.70 -1.88
N GLU A 41 15.74 22.68 -0.76
CA GLU A 41 16.78 21.70 -0.42
C GLU A 41 16.24 20.26 -0.29
N ASN A 42 15.01 20.07 0.18
CA ASN A 42 14.45 18.73 0.45
C ASN A 42 13.43 18.27 -0.60
N GLN A 43 13.01 19.13 -1.52
CA GLN A 43 12.06 18.80 -2.58
C GLN A 43 12.43 17.57 -3.43
N PRO A 44 13.68 17.38 -3.92
CA PRO A 44 13.99 16.24 -4.78
C PRO A 44 13.96 14.89 -4.02
N LYS A 45 14.31 14.89 -2.73
CA LYS A 45 14.19 13.70 -1.87
C LYS A 45 12.72 13.36 -1.60
N PHE A 46 11.91 14.38 -1.32
CA PHE A 46 10.48 14.21 -1.12
C PHE A 46 9.74 13.73 -2.37
N LYS A 47 10.11 14.23 -3.55
CA LYS A 47 9.52 13.79 -4.82
C LYS A 47 9.83 12.32 -5.10
N LYS A 48 11.05 11.86 -4.80
CA LYS A 48 11.41 10.42 -4.87
C LYS A 48 10.67 9.59 -3.83
N GLY A 49 10.53 10.07 -2.61
CA GLY A 49 9.75 9.41 -1.55
C GLY A 49 8.27 9.26 -1.90
N LEU A 50 7.65 10.34 -2.42
CA LEU A 50 6.28 10.34 -2.93
C LEU A 50 6.12 9.32 -4.07
N MET A 51 7.06 9.31 -5.03
CA MET A 51 7.03 8.36 -6.15
C MET A 51 7.11 6.91 -5.66
N LEU A 52 7.98 6.62 -4.70
CA LEU A 52 8.13 5.29 -4.11
C LEU A 52 6.86 4.87 -3.34
N CYS A 53 6.23 5.82 -2.65
CA CYS A 53 4.93 5.61 -2.00
C CYS A 53 3.83 5.28 -3.03
N VAL A 54 3.72 6.06 -4.10
CA VAL A 54 2.73 5.83 -5.16
C VAL A 54 2.95 4.49 -5.85
N VAL A 55 4.20 4.14 -6.19
CA VAL A 55 4.54 2.86 -6.81
C VAL A 55 4.18 1.69 -5.89
N GLY A 56 4.50 1.78 -4.59
CA GLY A 56 4.12 0.75 -3.62
C GLY A 56 2.60 0.56 -3.53
N LEU A 57 1.83 1.65 -3.56
CA LEU A 57 0.37 1.62 -3.54
C LEU A 57 -0.20 0.95 -4.81
N VAL A 58 0.35 1.27 -5.99
CA VAL A 58 -0.03 0.66 -7.27
C VAL A 58 0.23 -0.84 -7.27
N VAL A 59 1.42 -1.29 -6.83
CA VAL A 59 1.75 -2.72 -6.71
C VAL A 59 0.80 -3.42 -5.74
N PHE A 60 0.42 -2.76 -4.64
CA PHE A 60 -0.51 -3.33 -3.67
C PHE A 60 -1.93 -3.52 -4.25
N VAL A 61 -2.40 -2.55 -5.05
CA VAL A 61 -3.70 -2.64 -5.75
C VAL A 61 -3.67 -3.76 -6.80
N LEU A 62 -2.58 -3.88 -7.56
CA LEU A 62 -2.39 -4.95 -8.53
C LEU A 62 -2.34 -6.34 -7.87
N ALA A 63 -1.70 -6.46 -6.70
CA ALA A 63 -1.66 -7.73 -5.96
C ALA A 63 -3.07 -8.23 -5.62
N LYS A 64 -3.99 -7.33 -5.23
CA LYS A 64 -5.40 -7.68 -5.03
C LYS A 64 -6.05 -8.25 -6.29
N GLN A 65 -5.90 -7.59 -7.43
CA GLN A 65 -6.47 -8.06 -8.69
C GLN A 65 -5.90 -9.42 -9.12
N ILE A 66 -4.60 -9.64 -8.89
CA ILE A 66 -3.96 -10.93 -9.16
C ILE A 66 -4.57 -12.03 -8.29
N VAL A 67 -4.68 -11.80 -6.98
CA VAL A 67 -5.27 -12.77 -6.05
C VAL A 67 -6.72 -13.08 -6.42
N GLU A 68 -7.51 -12.05 -6.74
CA GLU A 68 -8.92 -12.18 -7.15
C GLU A 68 -9.08 -12.94 -8.47
N TYR A 69 -8.17 -12.71 -9.43
CA TYR A 69 -8.10 -13.47 -10.68
C TYR A 69 -7.81 -14.95 -10.44
N PHE A 70 -6.85 -15.28 -9.56
CA PHE A 70 -6.56 -16.67 -9.18
C PHE A 70 -7.73 -17.30 -8.43
N GLN A 71 -8.40 -16.59 -7.53
CA GLN A 71 -9.57 -17.11 -6.81
C GLN A 71 -10.77 -17.38 -7.74
N THR A 72 -10.96 -16.58 -8.78
CA THR A 72 -12.10 -16.73 -9.73
C THR A 72 -11.87 -17.83 -10.76
N ASN A 73 -10.62 -18.08 -11.18
CA ASN A 73 -10.32 -19.07 -12.23
C ASN A 73 -9.84 -20.44 -11.71
N LEU A 74 -9.42 -20.54 -10.44
CA LEU A 74 -9.02 -21.81 -9.81
C LEU A 74 -9.97 -22.29 -8.70
N GLY A 75 -11.08 -21.58 -8.43
CA GLY A 75 -12.15 -22.01 -7.52
C GLY A 75 -13.30 -22.67 -8.28
#